data_AF-A0A523K905-F1
#
_entry.id   AF-A0A523K905-F1
#
_cell.length_a   1.000
_cell.length_b   1.000
_cell.length_c   1.000
_cell.angle_alpha   90.00
_cell.angle_beta   90.00
_cell.angle_gamma   90.00
#
_symmetry.space_group_name_H-M   'P 1'
#
loop_
_entity.id
_entity.type
_entity.pdbx_description
1 polymer ?
#
loop_
_entity_poly.entity_id
_entity_poly.type
_entity_poly.pdbx_seq_one_letter_code
_entity_poly.pdbx_strand_id
1 'polypeptide(L)' 'ITLGRDILVDEDNDKPTVIALREIAEGLITTENIDTIGKIDLLDEFAVADDGEAATTKE' A
#
# COMPACT_ATOMS: atom_id res chain seq x y z
N ILE A 1 -1.83 -18.07 -6.94
CA ILE A 1 -1.55 -16.95 -6.02
C ILE A 1 -0.10 -16.54 -6.22
N THR A 2 0.13 -15.37 -6.81
CA THR A 2 1.43 -14.70 -6.67
C THR A 2 1.52 -14.27 -5.21
N LEU A 3 2.55 -14.72 -4.49
CA LEU A 3 2.75 -14.40 -3.06
C LEU A 3 3.36 -12.99 -2.89
N GLY A 4 3.00 -12.06 -3.77
CA GLY A 4 3.67 -10.78 -3.96
C GLY A 4 2.69 -9.62 -4.07
N ARG A 5 3.25 -8.42 -4.03
CA ARG A 5 2.54 -7.17 -4.21
C ARG A 5 2.19 -6.95 -5.69
N ASP A 6 1.26 -6.02 -5.93
CA ASP A 6 1.04 -5.46 -7.26
C ASP A 6 2.32 -4.83 -7.79
N ILE A 7 2.51 -5.02 -9.10
CA ILE A 7 3.70 -4.61 -9.83
C ILE A 7 3.61 -3.10 -10.09
N LEU A 8 4.70 -2.37 -9.84
CA LEU A 8 4.76 -0.91 -10.03
C LEU A 8 5.27 -0.50 -11.42
N VAL A 9 5.65 -1.49 -12.24
CA VAL A 9 6.22 -1.36 -13.58
C VAL A 9 5.39 -2.12 -14.60
N ASP A 10 5.61 -1.88 -15.89
CA ASP A 10 4.87 -2.58 -16.93
C ASP A 10 5.13 -4.10 -16.89
N GLU A 11 4.05 -4.89 -17.03
CA GLU A 11 4.09 -6.35 -17.04
C GLU A 11 4.59 -6.88 -18.41
N ASP A 12 5.86 -7.31 -18.45
CA ASP A 12 6.47 -7.90 -19.65
C ASP A 12 6.58 -9.45 -19.57
N ASN A 13 5.61 -10.10 -18.92
CA ASN A 13 5.63 -11.55 -18.62
C ASN A 13 6.92 -12.04 -17.90
N ASP A 14 7.53 -11.13 -17.15
CA ASP A 14 8.75 -11.38 -16.43
C ASP A 14 8.56 -12.26 -15.21
N LYS A 15 9.63 -12.95 -14.80
CA LYS A 15 9.66 -13.62 -13.50
C LYS A 15 9.59 -12.57 -12.39
N PRO A 16 8.99 -12.89 -11.23
CA PRO A 16 8.85 -11.95 -10.11
C PRO A 16 10.19 -11.34 -9.66
N THR A 17 11.28 -12.11 -9.74
CA THR A 17 12.63 -11.62 -9.42
C THR A 17 13.14 -10.59 -10.42
N VAL A 18 12.80 -10.71 -11.71
CA VAL A 18 13.20 -9.77 -12.75
C VAL A 18 12.39 -8.47 -12.62
N ILE A 19 11.10 -8.60 -12.32
CA ILE A 19 10.23 -7.45 -12.01
C ILE A 19 10.79 -6.64 -10.84
N ALA A 20 11.12 -7.31 -9.72
CA ALA A 20 11.69 -6.64 -8.55
C ALA A 20 13.00 -5.89 -8.88
N LEU A 21 13.85 -6.46 -9.74
CA LEU A 21 15.07 -5.78 -10.18
C LEU A 21 14.77 -4.54 -11.04
N ARG A 22 13.74 -4.58 -11.88
CA ARG A 22 13.29 -3.40 -12.66
C ARG A 22 12.73 -2.31 -11.75
N GLU A 23 11.90 -2.68 -10.77
CA GLU A 23 11.36 -1.73 -9.78
C GLU A 23 12.47 -1.01 -8.99
N ILE A 24 13.57 -1.73 -8.68
CA ILE A 24 14.76 -1.14 -8.04
C ILE A 24 15.52 -0.24 -9.04
N ALA A 25 15.68 -0.67 -10.30
CA ALA A 25 16.39 0.11 -11.32
C ALA A 25 15.69 1.43 -11.67
N GLU A 26 14.36 1.45 -11.63
CA GLU A 26 13.54 2.65 -11.84
C GLU A 26 13.42 3.53 -10.58
N GLY A 27 13.97 3.09 -9.44
CA GLY A 27 13.93 3.82 -8.18
C GLY A 27 12.56 3.82 -7.49
N LEU A 28 11.64 2.98 -7.94
CA LEU A 28 10.31 2.82 -7.34
C LEU A 28 10.40 2.08 -6.00
N ILE A 29 11.34 1.14 -5.89
CA ILE A 29 11.67 0.44 -4.64
C ILE A 29 13.10 0.81 -4.22
N THR A 30 13.22 1.30 -2.98
CA THR A 30 14.47 1.70 -2.35
C THR A 30 14.56 1.11 -0.95
N THR A 31 15.75 1.09 -0.34
CA THR A 31 15.92 0.61 1.04
C THR A 31 15.14 1.44 2.06
N GLU A 32 14.83 2.69 1.73
CA GLU A 32 14.11 3.61 2.62
C GLU A 32 12.60 3.39 2.59
N ASN A 33 12.06 2.96 1.45
CA ASN A 33 10.62 2.79 1.26
C ASN A 33 10.14 1.33 1.32
N ILE A 34 11.03 0.33 1.22
CA ILE A 34 10.64 -1.09 1.10
C ILE A 34 9.73 -1.57 2.24
N ASP A 35 9.90 -1.01 3.44
CA ASP A 35 9.07 -1.36 4.59
C ASP A 35 7.73 -0.63 4.62
N THR A 36 7.59 0.51 3.95
CA THR A 36 6.35 1.32 3.96
C THR A 36 5.53 1.15 2.69
N ILE A 37 6.17 0.74 1.60
CA ILE A 37 5.56 0.67 0.28
C ILE A 37 4.43 -0.37 0.27
N GLY A 38 3.19 0.10 0.13
CA GLY A 38 1.99 -0.75 0.11
C GLY A 38 1.43 -1.15 1.45
N LYS A 39 1.96 -0.58 2.53
CA LYS A 39 1.22 -0.54 3.77
C LYS A 39 0.05 0.43 3.59
N ILE A 40 -1.15 -0.06 3.87
CA ILE A 40 -2.31 0.78 4.04
C ILE A 40 -2.23 1.26 5.49
N ASP A 41 -2.01 2.56 5.69
CA ASP A 41 -2.15 3.16 7.02
C ASP A 41 -3.62 3.13 7.40
N LEU A 42 -4.00 2.09 8.14
CA LEU A 42 -5.37 1.85 8.63
C LEU A 42 -5.95 3.04 9.42
N LEU A 43 -5.11 4.00 9.82
CA LEU A 43 -5.53 5.25 10.46
C LEU A 43 -6.28 6.18 9.50
N ASP A 44 -5.90 6.25 8.22
CA ASP A 44 -6.51 7.19 7.26
C ASP A 44 -7.92 6.73 6.83
N GLU A 45 -8.18 5.41 6.79
CA GLU A 45 -9.47 4.86 6.35
C GLU A 45 -10.56 4.88 7.45
N PHE A 46 -10.19 4.92 8.72
CA PHE A 46 -11.16 5.08 9.82
C PHE A 46 -11.55 6.55 10.08
N ALA A 47 -10.75 7.52 9.65
CA ALA A 47 -10.99 8.95 9.91
C ALA A 47 -12.14 9.54 9.08
N VAL A 48 -12.60 8.86 8.02
CA VAL A 48 -13.72 9.30 7.18
C VAL A 48 -15.09 8.81 7.66
N ALA A 49 -15.16 8.13 8.82
CA ALA A 49 -16.39 7.53 9.33
C ALA A 49 -17.03 8.26 10.54
N ASP A 50 -16.45 9.38 11.00
CA ASP A 50 -17.02 10.17 12.12
C ASP A 50 -17.71 11.45 11.60
N ASP A 51 -18.76 11.26 10.80
CA ASP A 51 -19.79 12.29 10.64
C ASP A 51 -20.67 12.25 11.90
N GLY A 52 -20.38 13.15 12.84
CA GLY A 52 -20.87 13.12 14.21
C GLY A 52 -22.39 12.97 14.39
N GLU A 53 -22.78 11.91 15.09
CA GLU A 53 -24.07 11.82 15.79
C GLU A 53 -23.80 12.09 17.27
N ALA A 54 -24.14 13.31 17.72
CA ALA A 54 -24.00 13.74 19.10
C ALA A 54 -24.83 12.86 20.05
N ALA A 55 -24.15 12.11 20.92
CA ALA A 55 -24.77 11.41 22.03
C ALA A 55 -25.49 12.39 22.97
N THR A 56 -26.82 12.33 23.04
CA THR A 56 -27.58 12.85 24.18
C THR A 56 -28.08 11.66 25.00
N THR A 57 -27.31 11.25 25.99
CA THR A 57 -27.80 10.41 27.09
C THR A 57 -28.52 11.34 28.07
N LYS A 58 -29.85 11.26 28.14
CA LYS A 58 -30.63 11.88 29.22
C LYS A 58 -30.87 10.83 30.32
N GLU A 59 -30.58 11.31 31.53
CA GLU A 59 -30.79 10.79 32.88
C GLU A 59 -31.98 9.84 33.09
#